data_AF-A0A663MW61-F1
#
_entry.id   AF-A0A663MW61-F1
#
_cell.length_a   1.000
_cell.length_b   1.000
_cell.length_c   1.000
_cell.angle_alpha   90.00
_cell.angle_beta   90.00
_cell.angle_gamma   90.00
#
_symmetry.space_group_name_H-M   'P 1'
#
loop_
_entity.id
_entity.type
_entity.pdbx_description
1 polymer ?
#
loop_
_entity_poly.entity_id
_entity_poly.type
_entity_poly.pdbx_seq_one_letter_code
_entity_poly.pdbx_strand_id
1 'polypeptide(L)'
;IRPWSICLPGYLNYCTHHKPCKNGATCTNTGQGSYTCSCRPGYTGSNCEIEINECDANPCKNGGSCTDLENSYSCTCPPGFYGKNCELSAMTCADGPCFNGGRSQCVDLGNSYICQCQAGFTGRHCDDNVDDCASFPCVNGGTCQDGVNDYSCTCPPGYNGKNCSTPVSRCEHNPCHNGATCHERNNRYVCECARGYGGLNCQFLLPEPPQGPVIVDFTEKYTEGQNAQFPWIAICAGIILVLMLLLGCAAVVVCIRLRYDGFCRPGYNDSVVVVC
;
A
#
# COMPACT_ATOMS: atom_id res chain seq x y z
N ILE A 1 -38.76 -35.17 -23.33
CA ILE A 1 -37.42 -35.15 -23.94
C ILE A 1 -37.26 -33.79 -24.62
N ARG A 2 -36.67 -32.80 -23.93
CA ARG A 2 -36.25 -31.56 -24.58
C ARG A 2 -34.87 -31.85 -25.18
N PRO A 3 -34.72 -31.80 -26.51
CA PRO A 3 -33.50 -32.21 -27.18
C PRO A 3 -32.45 -31.12 -26.97
N TRP A 4 -31.31 -31.54 -26.42
CA TRP A 4 -30.00 -30.89 -26.50
C TRP A 4 -30.00 -29.36 -26.41
N SER A 5 -29.71 -28.84 -25.23
CA SER A 5 -29.10 -27.51 -25.09
C SER A 5 -27.87 -27.47 -26.00
N ILE A 6 -28.02 -26.85 -27.17
CA ILE A 6 -26.93 -26.58 -28.10
C ILE A 6 -25.98 -25.65 -27.36
N CYS A 7 -24.86 -26.18 -26.84
CA CYS A 7 -23.70 -25.35 -26.53
C CYS A 7 -23.28 -24.73 -27.86
N LEU A 8 -23.56 -23.44 -28.05
CA LEU A 8 -23.04 -22.68 -29.18
C LEU A 8 -21.51 -22.85 -29.19
N PRO A 9 -20.89 -23.31 -30.30
CA PRO A 9 -19.45 -23.43 -30.41
C PRO A 9 -18.89 -22.03 -30.65
N GLY A 10 -18.76 -21.26 -29.57
CA GLY A 10 -18.22 -19.91 -29.64
C GLY A 10 -17.96 -19.40 -28.23
N TYR A 11 -16.68 -19.14 -27.94
CA TYR A 11 -16.16 -18.54 -26.70
C TYR A 11 -15.98 -19.46 -25.48
N LEU A 12 -15.25 -20.57 -25.63
CA LEU A 12 -14.57 -21.13 -24.45
C LEU A 12 -13.36 -20.25 -24.11
N ASN A 13 -13.43 -19.53 -23.00
CA ASN A 13 -12.28 -18.81 -22.44
C ASN A 13 -11.38 -19.84 -21.74
N TYR A 14 -10.29 -20.21 -22.40
CA TYR A 14 -9.38 -21.25 -21.96
C TYR A 14 -8.62 -20.82 -20.69
N CYS A 15 -8.26 -19.54 -20.61
CA CYS A 15 -7.58 -18.97 -19.45
C CYS A 15 -8.40 -19.03 -18.16
N THR A 16 -9.71 -18.73 -18.22
CA THR A 16 -10.56 -18.76 -17.03
C THR A 16 -11.04 -20.16 -16.66
N HIS A 17 -11.27 -21.03 -17.66
CA HIS A 17 -11.80 -22.36 -17.43
C HIS A 17 -10.73 -23.41 -17.11
N HIS A 18 -9.60 -23.41 -17.82
CA HIS A 18 -8.56 -24.42 -17.69
C HIS A 18 -7.32 -23.95 -16.92
N LYS A 19 -7.08 -22.63 -16.81
CA LYS A 19 -5.89 -22.04 -16.17
C LYS A 19 -4.59 -22.77 -16.58
N PRO A 20 -4.28 -22.82 -17.88
CA PRO A 20 -3.19 -23.64 -18.39
C PRO A 20 -1.81 -23.16 -17.92
N CYS A 21 -1.60 -21.83 -17.88
CA CYS A 21 -0.32 -21.23 -17.53
C CYS A 21 0.06 -21.48 -16.07
N LYS A 22 1.28 -21.97 -15.86
CA LYS A 22 1.86 -22.31 -14.56
C LYS A 22 2.77 -21.20 -14.03
N ASN A 23 3.24 -21.35 -12.80
CA ASN A 23 4.29 -20.50 -12.20
C ASN A 23 3.99 -18.99 -12.27
N GLY A 24 2.71 -18.65 -12.06
CA GLY A 24 2.24 -17.26 -12.06
C GLY A 24 2.30 -16.55 -13.42
N ALA A 25 2.44 -17.29 -14.52
CA ALA A 25 2.45 -16.77 -15.88
C ALA A 25 1.10 -16.14 -16.28
N THR A 26 1.16 -15.14 -17.16
CA THR A 26 -0.02 -14.41 -17.63
C THR A 26 -0.64 -15.13 -18.83
N CYS A 27 -1.91 -15.54 -18.70
CA CYS A 27 -2.65 -16.20 -19.78
C CYS A 27 -3.40 -15.19 -20.64
N THR A 28 -3.26 -15.30 -21.96
CA THR A 28 -4.06 -14.53 -22.93
C THR A 28 -4.73 -15.45 -23.93
N ASN A 29 -6.03 -15.26 -24.18
CA ASN A 29 -6.75 -16.01 -25.21
C ASN A 29 -6.42 -15.41 -26.58
N THR A 30 -6.06 -16.25 -27.56
CA THR A 30 -5.62 -15.81 -28.90
C THR A 30 -6.64 -16.08 -30.00
N GLY A 31 -7.77 -16.74 -29.69
CA GLY A 31 -8.83 -17.03 -30.66
C GLY A 31 -9.71 -18.21 -30.24
N GLN A 32 -10.51 -18.74 -31.18
CA GLN A 32 -11.44 -19.87 -30.95
C GLN A 32 -10.76 -21.07 -30.26
N GLY A 33 -10.88 -21.15 -28.93
CA GLY A 33 -10.31 -22.24 -28.12
C GLY A 33 -8.78 -22.25 -27.99
N SER A 34 -8.10 -21.16 -28.33
CA SER A 34 -6.63 -21.06 -28.27
C SER A 34 -6.17 -20.02 -27.25
N TYR A 35 -5.00 -20.25 -26.67
CA TYR A 35 -4.38 -19.40 -25.67
C TYR A 35 -2.87 -19.30 -25.89
N THR A 36 -2.24 -18.33 -25.25
CA THR A 36 -0.80 -18.25 -25.08
C THR A 36 -0.48 -17.85 -23.64
N CYS A 37 0.70 -18.28 -23.16
CA CYS A 37 1.20 -17.97 -21.84
C CYS A 37 2.42 -17.07 -21.97
N SER A 38 2.37 -15.91 -21.31
CA SER A 38 3.55 -15.06 -21.12
C SER A 38 4.21 -15.45 -19.80
N CYS A 39 5.35 -16.12 -19.91
CA CYS A 39 6.10 -16.62 -18.77
C CYS A 39 6.73 -15.49 -17.95
N ARG A 40 6.79 -15.70 -16.64
CA ARG A 40 7.65 -14.89 -15.78
C ARG A 40 9.12 -15.20 -16.10
N PRO A 41 10.05 -14.26 -15.83
CA PRO A 41 11.48 -14.56 -15.85
C PRO A 41 11.78 -15.82 -15.02
N GLY A 42 12.70 -16.67 -15.50
CA GLY A 42 13.04 -17.96 -14.88
C GLY A 42 12.18 -19.15 -15.32
N TYR A 43 11.16 -18.96 -16.17
CA TYR A 43 10.32 -20.05 -16.66
C TYR A 43 10.20 -20.07 -18.18
N THR A 44 10.06 -21.28 -18.72
CA THR A 44 9.89 -21.58 -20.14
C THR A 44 8.88 -22.71 -20.35
N GLY A 45 8.66 -23.09 -21.61
CA GLY A 45 7.63 -24.05 -22.02
C GLY A 45 6.36 -23.37 -22.52
N SER A 46 5.48 -24.16 -23.14
CA SER A 46 4.24 -23.63 -23.75
C SER A 46 3.25 -23.14 -22.71
N ASN A 47 3.31 -23.68 -21.49
CA ASN A 47 2.51 -23.29 -20.34
C ASN A 47 3.35 -22.69 -19.21
N CYS A 48 4.62 -22.35 -19.47
CA CYS A 48 5.56 -21.86 -18.46
C CYS A 48 5.79 -22.84 -17.30
N GLU A 49 5.71 -24.14 -17.60
CA GLU A 49 5.79 -25.25 -16.66
C GLU A 49 7.22 -25.68 -16.34
N ILE A 50 8.19 -25.24 -17.13
CA ILE A 50 9.59 -25.61 -17.01
C ILE A 50 10.33 -24.44 -16.36
N GLU A 51 10.98 -24.70 -15.23
CA GLU A 51 11.92 -23.76 -14.61
C GLU A 51 13.25 -23.80 -15.39
N ILE A 52 13.85 -22.63 -15.60
CA ILE A 52 15.08 -22.48 -16.37
C ILE A 52 16.27 -22.71 -15.45
N ASN A 53 16.97 -23.83 -15.63
CA ASN A 53 18.22 -24.05 -14.92
C ASN A 53 19.33 -23.12 -15.42
N GLU A 54 19.64 -22.07 -14.68
CA GLU A 54 20.68 -21.10 -15.07
C GLU A 54 22.10 -21.69 -15.03
N CYS A 55 22.31 -22.83 -14.37
CA CYS A 55 23.60 -23.51 -14.31
C CYS A 55 24.00 -24.20 -15.63
N ASP A 56 23.05 -24.48 -16.54
CA ASP A 56 23.34 -25.14 -17.83
C ASP A 56 24.31 -24.32 -18.71
N ALA A 57 24.34 -22.99 -18.51
CA ALA A 57 25.28 -22.10 -19.18
C ALA A 57 26.72 -22.15 -18.62
N ASN A 58 26.95 -22.94 -17.57
CA ASN A 58 28.23 -23.02 -16.83
C ASN A 58 28.79 -21.63 -16.43
N PRO A 59 28.03 -20.85 -15.64
CA PRO A 59 28.45 -19.51 -15.25
C PRO A 59 29.66 -19.52 -14.32
N CYS A 60 29.74 -20.47 -13.37
CA CYS A 60 30.81 -20.56 -12.38
C CYS A 60 32.15 -20.98 -13.01
N LYS A 61 33.19 -20.18 -12.79
CA LYS A 61 34.56 -20.36 -13.29
C LYS A 61 35.46 -21.03 -12.26
N ASN A 62 36.66 -21.37 -12.69
CA ASN A 62 37.74 -21.89 -11.83
C ASN A 62 37.36 -23.10 -10.96
N GLY A 63 36.44 -23.95 -11.45
CA GLY A 63 35.96 -25.13 -10.72
C GLY A 63 34.90 -24.83 -9.66
N GLY A 64 34.26 -23.67 -9.68
CA GLY A 64 33.13 -23.34 -8.81
C GLY A 64 31.92 -24.25 -9.05
N SER A 65 31.23 -24.59 -7.96
CA SER A 65 30.00 -25.38 -8.00
C SER A 65 28.79 -24.47 -8.18
N CYS A 66 28.00 -24.71 -9.22
CA CYS A 66 26.78 -23.94 -9.49
C CYS A 66 25.59 -24.52 -8.74
N THR A 67 24.78 -23.64 -8.15
CA THR A 67 23.47 -23.96 -7.57
C THR A 67 22.43 -23.12 -8.27
N ASP A 68 21.44 -23.80 -8.83
CA ASP A 68 20.31 -23.22 -9.54
C ASP A 68 19.30 -22.59 -8.55
N LEU A 69 18.74 -21.44 -8.91
CA LEU A 69 17.79 -20.67 -8.10
C LEU A 69 16.71 -20.10 -9.03
N GLU A 70 15.52 -19.80 -8.53
CA GLU A 70 14.45 -19.24 -9.38
C GLU A 70 14.91 -17.93 -10.06
N ASN A 71 15.05 -17.97 -11.40
CA ASN A 71 15.51 -16.85 -12.24
C ASN A 71 16.91 -16.33 -11.82
N SER A 72 17.78 -17.18 -11.28
CA SER A 72 19.11 -16.81 -10.81
C SER A 72 20.01 -18.02 -10.57
N TYR A 73 21.25 -17.77 -10.18
CA TYR A 73 22.15 -18.84 -9.75
C TYR A 73 23.10 -18.33 -8.68
N SER A 74 23.69 -19.27 -7.95
CA SER A 74 24.75 -19.01 -6.99
C SER A 74 25.96 -19.90 -7.27
N CYS A 75 27.16 -19.33 -7.18
CA CYS A 75 28.41 -20.06 -7.32
C CYS A 75 29.09 -20.24 -5.96
N THR A 76 29.38 -21.48 -5.59
CA THR A 76 30.26 -21.79 -4.47
C THR A 76 31.69 -21.89 -4.98
N CYS A 77 32.53 -20.92 -4.61
CA CYS A 77 33.90 -20.80 -5.12
C CYS A 77 34.90 -21.67 -4.34
N PRO A 78 35.88 -22.30 -5.02
CA PRO A 78 36.97 -22.99 -4.36
C PRO A 78 37.87 -22.02 -3.58
N PRO A 79 38.68 -22.52 -2.63
CA PRO A 79 39.65 -21.69 -1.91
C PRO A 79 40.55 -20.90 -2.88
N GLY A 80 40.70 -19.60 -2.62
CA GLY A 80 41.50 -18.70 -3.44
C GLY A 80 40.75 -18.02 -4.59
N PHE A 81 39.50 -18.39 -4.86
CA PHE A 81 38.64 -17.76 -5.87
C PHE A 81 37.41 -17.09 -5.25
N TYR A 82 36.93 -16.03 -5.90
CA TYR A 82 35.78 -15.23 -5.46
C TYR A 82 35.17 -14.43 -6.63
N GLY A 83 34.13 -13.63 -6.33
CA GLY A 83 33.30 -12.97 -7.34
C GLY A 83 32.03 -13.77 -7.64
N LYS A 84 31.07 -13.14 -8.33
CA LYS A 84 29.76 -13.74 -8.62
C LYS A 84 29.89 -15.09 -9.36
N ASN A 85 30.90 -15.19 -10.22
CA ASN A 85 31.17 -16.34 -11.05
C ASN A 85 32.49 -17.03 -10.68
N CYS A 86 33.06 -16.77 -9.50
CA CYS A 86 34.38 -17.28 -9.10
C CYS A 86 35.51 -16.91 -10.08
N GLU A 87 35.38 -15.77 -10.77
CA GLU A 87 36.28 -15.31 -11.82
C GLU A 87 37.54 -14.60 -11.28
N LEU A 88 37.48 -14.14 -10.04
CA LEU A 88 38.57 -13.44 -9.37
C LEU A 88 39.40 -14.41 -8.53
N SER A 89 40.69 -14.14 -8.39
CA SER A 89 41.61 -14.95 -7.59
C SER A 89 42.39 -14.08 -6.61
N ALA A 90 42.37 -14.44 -5.33
CA ALA A 90 43.22 -13.88 -4.29
C ALA A 90 43.55 -14.99 -3.30
N MET A 91 44.83 -15.22 -3.06
CA MET A 91 45.28 -16.29 -2.16
C MET A 91 45.94 -15.72 -0.90
N THR A 92 46.30 -14.44 -0.93
CA THR A 92 47.02 -13.78 0.17
C THR A 92 46.55 -12.35 0.37
N CYS A 93 46.90 -11.78 1.52
CA CYS A 93 46.71 -10.37 1.85
C CYS A 93 47.50 -9.43 0.93
N ALA A 94 48.58 -9.91 0.31
CA ALA A 94 49.36 -9.13 -0.66
C ALA A 94 48.54 -8.78 -1.92
N ASP A 95 47.56 -9.60 -2.27
CA ASP A 95 46.63 -9.36 -3.38
C ASP A 95 45.62 -8.22 -3.07
N GLY A 96 45.61 -7.72 -1.83
CA GLY A 96 44.70 -6.68 -1.36
C GLY A 96 43.20 -7.07 -1.36
N PRO A 97 42.81 -8.27 -0.90
CA PRO A 97 41.44 -8.75 -1.04
C PRO A 97 40.43 -8.12 -0.09
N CYS A 98 40.86 -7.35 0.93
CA CYS A 98 39.98 -6.77 1.95
C CYS A 98 39.71 -5.28 1.69
N PHE A 99 38.44 -4.90 1.68
CA PHE A 99 37.94 -3.54 1.40
C PHE A 99 37.55 -2.79 2.68
N ASN A 100 37.12 -1.53 2.52
CA ASN A 100 36.54 -0.70 3.57
C ASN A 100 37.32 -0.66 4.91
N GLY A 101 38.64 -0.55 4.81
CA GLY A 101 39.55 -0.52 5.97
C GLY A 101 40.00 -1.89 6.49
N GLY A 102 39.38 -2.98 6.02
CA GLY A 102 39.74 -4.37 6.38
C GLY A 102 41.14 -4.78 5.94
N ARG A 103 41.77 -4.07 4.99
CA ARG A 103 43.15 -4.35 4.53
C ARG A 103 44.17 -4.34 5.66
N SER A 104 44.01 -3.44 6.64
CA SER A 104 44.91 -3.32 7.79
C SER A 104 44.81 -4.50 8.77
N GLN A 105 43.74 -5.29 8.68
CA GLN A 105 43.46 -6.44 9.56
C GLN A 105 43.29 -7.74 8.76
N CYS A 106 43.96 -7.84 7.60
CA CYS A 106 44.01 -9.05 6.82
C CYS A 106 45.04 -10.03 7.42
N VAL A 107 44.72 -11.32 7.47
CA VAL A 107 45.60 -12.38 7.96
C VAL A 107 45.76 -13.48 6.92
N ASP A 108 47.01 -13.79 6.57
CA ASP A 108 47.36 -14.90 5.68
C ASP A 108 47.24 -16.26 6.40
N LEU A 109 46.67 -17.24 5.72
CA LEU A 109 46.46 -18.62 6.18
C LEU A 109 47.14 -19.65 5.26
N GLY A 110 48.21 -19.23 4.55
CA GLY A 110 48.99 -20.07 3.63
C GLY A 110 48.42 -20.07 2.20
N ASN A 111 47.32 -20.79 1.97
CA ASN A 111 46.63 -20.85 0.66
C ASN A 111 45.27 -20.14 0.67
N SER A 112 45.05 -19.30 1.67
CA SER A 112 43.86 -18.47 1.83
C SER A 112 44.19 -17.29 2.75
N TYR A 113 43.23 -16.39 2.91
CA TYR A 113 43.30 -15.27 3.84
C TYR A 113 41.96 -15.11 4.56
N ILE A 114 41.96 -14.35 5.64
CA ILE A 114 40.77 -13.85 6.32
C ILE A 114 40.86 -12.33 6.48
N CYS A 115 39.77 -11.64 6.17
CA CYS A 115 39.61 -10.21 6.44
C CYS A 115 38.88 -10.03 7.76
N GLN A 116 39.44 -9.27 8.69
CA GLN A 116 38.68 -8.80 9.85
C GLN A 116 38.01 -7.47 9.48
N CYS A 117 36.68 -7.49 9.43
CA CYS A 117 35.92 -6.33 8.99
C CYS A 117 35.80 -5.29 10.10
N GLN A 118 35.90 -4.02 9.68
CA GLN A 118 35.55 -2.90 10.54
C GLN A 118 34.03 -2.91 10.83
N ALA A 119 33.62 -2.26 11.91
CA ALA A 119 32.21 -2.16 12.26
C ALA A 119 31.40 -1.53 11.11
N GLY A 120 30.23 -2.10 10.82
CA GLY A 120 29.39 -1.73 9.66
C GLY A 120 29.64 -2.53 8.39
N PHE A 121 30.69 -3.35 8.31
CA PHE A 121 30.96 -4.18 7.13
C PHE A 121 30.96 -5.68 7.44
N THR A 122 30.62 -6.47 6.45
CA THR A 122 30.56 -7.93 6.52
C THR A 122 31.05 -8.57 5.22
N GLY A 123 30.97 -9.89 5.14
CA GLY A 123 31.42 -10.66 4.00
C GLY A 123 32.91 -11.04 4.09
N ARG A 124 33.35 -11.91 3.18
CA ARG A 124 34.72 -12.43 3.16
C ARG A 124 35.76 -11.32 2.91
N HIS A 125 35.35 -10.28 2.20
CA HIS A 125 36.20 -9.19 1.75
C HIS A 125 35.88 -7.85 2.42
N CYS A 126 34.93 -7.82 3.35
CA CYS A 126 34.47 -6.58 4.00
C CYS A 126 33.95 -5.53 3.01
N ASP A 127 33.41 -5.98 1.87
CA ASP A 127 32.82 -5.20 0.79
C ASP A 127 31.31 -5.00 0.97
N ASP A 128 30.66 -5.87 1.75
CA ASP A 128 29.24 -5.77 2.03
C ASP A 128 29.00 -4.81 3.20
N ASN A 129 28.16 -3.78 2.98
CA ASN A 129 27.63 -2.97 4.07
C ASN A 129 26.60 -3.79 4.86
N VAL A 130 26.67 -3.74 6.19
CA VAL A 130 25.65 -4.33 7.04
C VAL A 130 24.37 -3.51 6.91
N ASP A 131 23.25 -4.16 6.62
CA ASP A 131 21.94 -3.49 6.53
C ASP A 131 21.47 -3.08 7.93
N ASP A 132 21.73 -1.81 8.29
CA ASP A 132 21.33 -1.21 9.56
C ASP A 132 19.80 -0.99 9.64
N CYS A 133 19.08 -1.14 8.52
CA CYS A 133 17.63 -1.08 8.44
C CYS A 133 16.93 -2.42 8.68
N ALA A 134 17.65 -3.55 8.71
CA ALA A 134 17.08 -4.89 8.85
C ALA A 134 16.25 -5.10 10.13
N SER A 135 16.55 -4.33 11.19
CA SER A 135 15.79 -4.35 12.45
C SER A 135 14.58 -3.41 12.47
N PHE A 136 14.23 -2.78 11.33
CA PHE A 136 13.15 -1.80 11.20
C PHE A 136 13.20 -0.67 12.25
N PRO A 137 14.32 0.06 12.35
CA PRO A 137 14.50 1.03 13.44
C PRO A 137 13.59 2.27 13.35
N CYS A 138 13.12 2.62 12.15
CA CYS A 138 12.23 3.76 11.93
C CYS A 138 10.78 3.37 12.23
N VAL A 139 10.20 3.99 13.27
CA VAL A 139 8.82 3.71 13.69
C VAL A 139 7.82 4.68 13.05
N ASN A 140 6.52 4.50 13.34
CA ASN A 140 5.44 5.38 12.89
C ASN A 140 5.32 5.56 11.37
N GLY A 141 5.81 4.59 10.59
CA GLY A 141 5.81 4.66 9.12
C GLY A 141 6.97 5.49 8.55
N GLY A 142 8.03 5.73 9.33
CA GLY A 142 9.27 6.32 8.81
C GLY A 142 9.98 5.40 7.81
N THR A 143 10.61 6.01 6.81
CA THR A 143 11.41 5.30 5.80
C THR A 143 12.85 5.23 6.27
N CYS A 144 13.40 4.01 6.35
CA CYS A 144 14.79 3.80 6.72
C CYS A 144 15.71 3.92 5.51
N GLN A 145 16.84 4.58 5.71
CA GLN A 145 17.95 4.63 4.78
C GLN A 145 19.19 4.08 5.47
N ASP A 146 19.73 3.02 4.87
CA ASP A 146 20.93 2.34 5.30
C ASP A 146 22.16 3.25 5.21
N GLY A 147 23.13 3.04 6.10
CA GLY A 147 24.37 3.79 6.20
C GLY A 147 25.50 2.88 6.68
N VAL A 148 26.68 3.44 6.94
CA VAL A 148 27.82 2.63 7.39
C VAL A 148 27.87 2.61 8.91
N ASN A 149 27.54 1.46 9.52
CA ASN A 149 27.46 1.28 10.97
C ASN A 149 26.50 2.29 11.63
N ASP A 150 25.52 2.75 10.87
CA ASP A 150 24.50 3.70 11.28
C ASP A 150 23.37 3.74 10.25
N TYR A 151 22.21 4.25 10.63
CA TYR A 151 21.08 4.46 9.74
C TYR A 151 20.49 5.86 9.90
N SER A 152 19.70 6.27 8.92
CA SER A 152 18.89 7.49 9.00
C SER A 152 17.43 7.20 8.70
N CYS A 153 16.53 7.90 9.39
CA CYS A 153 15.09 7.80 9.17
C CYS A 153 14.54 9.08 8.56
N THR A 154 13.80 8.93 7.46
CA THR A 154 12.93 10.01 6.96
C THR A 154 11.58 9.89 7.66
N CYS A 155 11.30 10.83 8.56
CA CYS A 155 10.10 10.80 9.38
C CYS A 155 8.87 11.35 8.65
N PRO A 156 7.68 10.73 8.86
CA PRO A 156 6.45 11.26 8.34
C PRO A 156 6.05 12.55 9.08
N PRO A 157 5.19 13.40 8.48
CA PRO A 157 4.71 14.62 9.12
C PRO A 157 4.12 14.35 10.51
N GLY A 158 4.54 15.14 11.49
CA GLY A 158 4.12 14.97 12.88
C GLY A 158 5.03 14.08 13.74
N TYR A 159 6.12 13.55 13.19
CA TYR A 159 7.13 12.79 13.94
C TYR A 159 8.55 13.30 13.64
N ASN A 160 9.44 13.21 14.62
CA ASN A 160 10.85 13.55 14.54
C ASN A 160 11.70 12.58 15.41
N GLY A 161 12.98 12.92 15.58
CA GLY A 161 13.96 12.08 16.27
C GLY A 161 14.59 11.02 15.36
N LYS A 162 15.70 10.42 15.81
CA LYS A 162 16.48 9.46 15.00
C LYS A 162 15.63 8.31 14.45
N ASN A 163 14.63 7.88 15.23
CA ASN A 163 13.80 6.72 14.93
C ASN A 163 12.36 7.10 14.59
N CYS A 164 12.04 8.40 14.42
CA CYS A 164 10.67 8.88 14.23
C CYS A 164 9.71 8.55 15.39
N SER A 165 10.26 8.34 16.58
CA SER A 165 9.52 7.95 17.77
C SER A 165 8.92 9.13 18.53
N THR A 166 9.45 10.34 18.33
CA THR A 166 8.99 11.53 19.05
C THR A 166 7.95 12.26 18.22
N PRO A 167 6.74 12.52 18.76
CA PRO A 167 5.77 13.35 18.08
C PRO A 167 6.27 14.79 18.02
N VAL A 168 6.19 15.41 16.84
CA VAL A 168 6.47 16.83 16.62
C VAL A 168 5.37 17.63 17.29
N SER A 169 5.78 18.67 18.02
CA SER A 169 4.81 19.55 18.64
C SER A 169 4.01 20.26 17.53
N ARG A 170 2.69 20.16 17.59
CA ARG A 170 1.78 20.86 16.68
C ARG A 170 1.84 22.38 16.88
N CYS A 171 2.46 22.86 17.97
CA CYS A 171 2.73 24.27 18.23
C CYS A 171 4.12 24.74 17.76
N GLU A 172 5.02 23.85 17.34
CA GLU A 172 6.42 24.17 17.02
C GLU A 172 6.57 25.21 15.89
N HIS A 173 5.62 25.24 14.96
CA HIS A 173 5.61 26.17 13.83
C HIS A 173 4.73 27.42 14.06
N ASN A 174 4.36 27.71 15.31
CA ASN A 174 3.50 28.84 15.68
C ASN A 174 2.24 28.97 14.78
N PRO A 175 1.36 27.96 14.76
CA PRO A 175 0.16 27.99 13.91
C PRO A 175 -0.85 29.07 14.31
N CYS A 176 -0.72 29.65 15.51
CA CYS A 176 -1.61 30.67 16.06
C CYS A 176 -1.14 32.08 15.72
N HIS A 177 -2.06 32.95 15.30
CA HIS A 177 -1.77 34.33 14.89
C HIS A 177 -2.18 35.36 15.94
N ASN A 178 -1.84 36.64 15.70
CA ASN A 178 -2.34 37.80 16.47
C ASN A 178 -2.09 37.72 17.99
N GLY A 179 -0.94 37.17 18.40
CA GLY A 179 -0.56 37.06 19.81
C GLY A 179 -1.32 35.98 20.58
N ALA A 180 -1.97 35.04 19.89
CA ALA A 180 -2.63 33.90 20.52
C ALA A 180 -1.62 32.89 21.09
N THR A 181 -1.98 32.24 22.20
CA THR A 181 -1.16 31.19 22.84
C THR A 181 -1.55 29.82 22.29
N CYS A 182 -0.57 29.02 21.86
CA CYS A 182 -0.80 27.67 21.36
C CYS A 182 -0.73 26.64 22.50
N HIS A 183 -1.74 25.77 22.59
CA HIS A 183 -1.80 24.67 23.55
C HIS A 183 -1.96 23.34 22.84
N GLU A 184 -1.24 22.31 23.28
CA GLU A 184 -1.49 20.94 22.85
C GLU A 184 -2.52 20.24 23.74
N ARG A 185 -3.54 19.66 23.11
CA ARG A 185 -4.64 18.94 23.78
C ARG A 185 -5.00 17.72 22.96
N ASN A 186 -5.03 16.52 23.53
CA ASN A 186 -5.57 15.31 22.89
C ASN A 186 -5.13 15.10 21.42
N ASN A 187 -3.83 15.22 21.13
CA ASN A 187 -3.27 15.09 19.77
C ASN A 187 -3.80 16.12 18.73
N ARG A 188 -4.27 17.30 19.19
CA ARG A 188 -4.52 18.50 18.39
C ARG A 188 -3.83 19.72 19.01
N TYR A 189 -3.64 20.79 18.24
CA TYR A 189 -3.34 22.10 18.80
C TYR A 189 -4.62 22.92 18.96
N VAL A 190 -4.64 23.82 19.94
CA VAL A 190 -5.72 24.76 20.20
C VAL A 190 -5.10 26.12 20.41
N CYS A 191 -5.58 27.13 19.68
CA CYS A 191 -5.15 28.51 19.87
C CYS A 191 -6.08 29.23 20.86
N GLU A 192 -5.51 29.73 21.95
CA GLU A 192 -6.17 30.64 22.87
C GLU A 192 -6.03 32.07 22.33
N CYS A 193 -7.10 32.58 21.73
CA CYS A 193 -7.08 33.86 21.04
C CYS A 193 -7.00 35.05 22.00
N ALA A 194 -6.21 36.06 21.62
CA ALA A 194 -6.26 37.37 22.26
C ALA A 194 -7.64 38.02 22.07
N ARG A 195 -8.00 38.96 22.96
CA ARG A 195 -9.31 39.65 22.91
C ARG A 195 -9.54 40.28 21.53
N GLY A 196 -10.73 40.05 20.98
CA GLY A 196 -11.12 40.58 19.67
C GLY A 196 -10.62 39.76 18.49
N TYR A 197 -10.06 38.55 18.71
CA TYR A 197 -9.66 37.64 17.63
C TYR A 197 -10.37 36.29 17.70
N GLY A 198 -10.55 35.65 16.55
CA GLY A 198 -11.21 34.34 16.42
C GLY A 198 -10.80 33.57 15.17
N GLY A 199 -11.32 32.36 15.02
CA GLY A 199 -10.94 31.39 13.98
C GLY A 199 -10.02 30.29 14.52
N LEU A 200 -9.81 29.24 13.72
CA LEU A 200 -9.02 28.05 14.12
C LEU A 200 -7.60 28.43 14.56
N ASN A 201 -7.03 29.46 13.93
CA ASN A 201 -5.68 29.94 14.17
C ASN A 201 -5.68 31.39 14.71
N CYS A 202 -6.81 31.89 15.21
CA CYS A 202 -7.00 33.28 15.65
C CYS A 202 -6.67 34.33 14.59
N GLN A 203 -6.87 34.02 13.31
CA GLN A 203 -6.50 34.87 12.18
C GLN A 203 -7.48 36.03 11.92
N PHE A 204 -8.71 35.95 12.44
CA PHE A 204 -9.77 36.92 12.14
C PHE A 204 -9.93 37.92 13.30
N LEU A 205 -10.12 39.20 12.97
CA LEU A 205 -10.60 40.20 13.92
C LEU A 205 -12.11 40.03 14.09
N LEU A 206 -12.57 39.82 15.33
CA LEU A 206 -13.99 39.75 15.67
C LEU A 206 -14.58 41.16 15.74
N PRO A 207 -15.76 41.40 15.15
CA PRO A 207 -16.43 42.70 15.24
C PRO A 207 -17.07 42.86 16.64
N GLU A 208 -16.29 43.32 17.63
CA GLU A 208 -16.68 43.71 19.01
C GLU A 208 -17.38 42.63 19.90
N PRO A 209 -17.26 42.66 21.25
CA PRO A 209 -16.74 41.51 22.00
C PRO A 209 -17.77 40.63 22.74
N PRO A 210 -17.53 39.31 22.89
CA PRO A 210 -18.05 38.56 24.03
C PRO A 210 -17.29 38.94 25.31
N GLN A 211 -18.02 39.22 26.39
CA GLN A 211 -17.45 39.52 27.71
C GLN A 211 -17.00 38.22 28.40
N GLY A 212 -15.78 37.76 28.12
CA GLY A 212 -15.17 36.63 28.83
C GLY A 212 -14.21 35.79 27.99
N PRO A 213 -13.47 34.84 28.60
CA PRO A 213 -12.68 33.87 27.86
C PRO A 213 -13.61 32.95 27.05
N VAL A 214 -13.43 32.93 25.72
CA VAL A 214 -14.17 32.02 24.83
C VAL A 214 -13.36 30.73 24.68
N ILE A 215 -13.81 29.67 25.35
CA ILE A 215 -13.27 28.32 25.14
C ILE A 215 -14.01 27.73 23.95
N VAL A 216 -13.34 27.62 22.80
CA VAL A 216 -13.92 26.98 21.61
C VAL A 216 -13.66 25.47 21.73
N ASP A 217 -14.64 24.71 22.20
CA ASP A 217 -14.59 23.24 22.20
C ASP A 217 -15.61 22.67 21.21
N PHE A 218 -15.13 21.88 20.25
CA PHE A 218 -15.95 21.31 19.17
C PHE A 218 -16.56 19.95 19.53
N THR A 219 -16.54 19.53 20.79
CA THR A 219 -17.08 18.22 21.21
C THR A 219 -18.53 18.24 21.69
N GLU A 220 -19.24 19.37 21.64
CA GLU A 220 -20.69 19.37 21.91
C GLU A 220 -21.48 19.85 20.69
N LYS A 221 -22.35 18.94 20.24
CA LYS A 221 -23.35 19.16 19.19
C LYS A 221 -24.09 20.46 19.47
N TYR A 222 -24.23 21.27 18.43
CA TYR A 222 -25.24 22.31 18.32
C TYR A 222 -26.63 21.72 18.65
N THR A 223 -27.11 21.90 19.88
CA THR A 223 -28.52 21.69 20.23
C THR A 223 -29.21 23.03 20.22
N GLU A 224 -29.91 23.32 19.11
CA GLU A 224 -30.82 24.45 19.00
C GLU A 224 -32.08 24.16 19.85
N GLY A 225 -32.23 24.91 20.94
CA GLY A 225 -33.41 24.91 21.78
C GLY A 225 -34.34 26.08 21.44
N GLN A 226 -35.49 25.73 20.87
CA GLN A 226 -36.80 26.38 20.99
C GLN A 226 -37.07 27.72 20.25
N ASN A 227 -38.05 27.63 19.34
CA ASN A 227 -38.98 28.66 18.85
C ASN A 227 -38.49 29.73 17.86
N ALA A 228 -38.34 29.32 16.60
CA ALA A 228 -38.75 30.12 15.46
C ALA A 228 -39.54 29.26 14.47
N GLN A 229 -40.86 29.42 14.45
CA GLN A 229 -41.75 28.79 13.48
C GLN A 229 -41.54 29.42 12.10
N PHE A 230 -40.71 28.79 11.26
CA PHE A 230 -40.56 29.11 9.84
C PHE A 230 -40.89 27.88 8.96
N PRO A 231 -41.59 28.04 7.82
CA PRO A 231 -42.57 27.05 7.35
C PRO A 231 -42.00 26.12 6.28
N TRP A 232 -41.36 25.02 6.68
CA TRP A 232 -40.96 23.97 5.74
C TRP A 232 -42.17 23.14 5.21
N ILE A 233 -43.31 23.18 5.91
CA ILE A 233 -44.52 22.41 5.52
C ILE A 233 -45.15 22.95 4.23
N ALA A 234 -45.05 24.25 3.94
CA ALA A 234 -45.64 24.86 2.74
C ALA A 234 -44.86 24.50 1.46
N ILE A 235 -43.54 24.34 1.55
CA ILE A 235 -42.67 24.01 0.41
C ILE A 235 -42.85 22.53 0.01
N CYS A 236 -43.01 21.63 0.99
CA CYS A 236 -43.28 20.22 0.74
C CYS A 236 -44.67 19.98 0.12
N ALA A 237 -45.70 20.71 0.55
CA ALA A 237 -47.05 20.58 -0.01
C ALA A 237 -47.13 21.07 -1.48
N GLY A 238 -46.40 22.13 -1.83
CA GLY A 238 -46.34 22.64 -3.21
C GLY A 238 -45.64 21.67 -4.17
N ILE A 239 -44.52 21.06 -3.75
CA ILE A 239 -43.76 20.09 -4.56
C ILE A 239 -44.57 18.80 -4.76
N ILE A 240 -45.31 18.33 -3.74
CA ILE A 240 -46.19 17.16 -3.85
C ILE A 240 -47.35 17.42 -4.81
N LEU A 241 -47.95 18.61 -4.82
CA LEU A 241 -49.05 18.95 -5.75
C LEU A 241 -48.57 19.00 -7.21
N VAL A 242 -47.37 19.55 -7.46
CA VAL A 242 -46.75 19.61 -8.79
C VAL A 242 -46.35 18.21 -9.28
N LEU A 243 -45.81 17.35 -8.41
CA LEU A 243 -45.51 15.95 -8.74
C LEU A 243 -46.78 15.12 -8.99
N MET A 244 -47.86 15.36 -8.25
CA MET A 244 -49.16 14.71 -8.49
C MET A 244 -49.79 15.13 -9.83
N LEU A 245 -49.64 16.40 -10.24
CA LEU A 245 -50.09 16.89 -11.54
C LEU A 245 -49.22 16.37 -12.71
N LEU A 246 -47.90 16.26 -12.51
CA LEU A 246 -46.97 15.72 -13.52
C LEU A 246 -47.07 14.19 -13.68
N LEU A 247 -47.24 13.45 -12.58
CA LEU A 247 -47.46 11.99 -12.61
C LEU A 247 -48.90 11.62 -13.01
N GLY A 248 -49.88 12.45 -12.66
CA GLY A 248 -51.29 12.29 -13.05
C GLY A 248 -51.55 12.49 -14.55
N CYS A 249 -50.68 13.20 -15.26
CA CYS A 249 -50.75 13.35 -16.72
C CYS A 249 -50.08 12.19 -17.50
N ALA A 250 -49.21 11.39 -16.87
CA ALA A 250 -48.60 10.23 -17.52
C ALA A 250 -49.52 8.99 -17.53
N ALA A 251 -50.47 8.90 -16.60
CA ALA A 251 -51.37 7.74 -16.46
C ALA A 251 -52.56 7.73 -17.45
N VAL A 252 -52.82 8.83 -18.17
CA VAL A 252 -53.92 8.93 -19.14
C VAL A 252 -53.51 8.52 -20.56
N VAL A 253 -52.21 8.33 -20.83
CA VAL A 253 -51.72 7.97 -22.18
C VAL A 253 -51.42 6.47 -22.36
N VAL A 254 -51.46 5.64 -21.30
CA VAL A 254 -51.19 4.19 -21.43
C VAL A 254 -52.21 3.34 -20.67
N CYS A 255 -53.49 3.59 -20.90
CA CYS A 255 -54.58 2.68 -20.52
C CYS A 255 -55.37 2.22 -21.76
N ILE A 256 -54.65 1.82 -22.81
CA ILE A 256 -55.17 0.91 -23.84
C ILE A 256 -54.20 -0.28 -23.90
N ARG A 257 -54.70 -1.43 -23.38
CA ARG A 257 -54.19 -2.81 -23.53
C ARG A 257 -53.37 -3.38 -22.37
N LEU A 258 -54.01 -3.56 -21.22
CA LEU A 258 -53.96 -4.87 -20.56
C LEU A 258 -55.24 -5.65 -20.94
N ARG A 259 -55.06 -6.73 -21.69
CA ARG A 259 -55.95 -7.89 -21.68
C ARG A 259 -55.09 -9.07 -21.24
N TYR A 260 -55.69 -9.93 -20.43
CA TYR A 260 -55.21 -11.20 -19.87
C TYR A 260 -54.65 -11.11 -18.46
N ASP A 261 -55.58 -11.33 -17.52
CA ASP A 261 -55.63 -12.45 -16.58
C ASP A 261 -54.36 -12.74 -15.77
N GLY A 262 -54.38 -12.82 -14.45
CA GLY A 262 -55.50 -13.08 -13.55
C GLY A 262 -55.01 -14.06 -12.48
N PHE A 263 -55.47 -13.83 -11.25
CA PHE A 263 -55.48 -14.74 -10.10
C PHE A 263 -54.14 -15.13 -9.43
N CYS A 264 -54.05 -15.36 -8.12
CA CYS A 264 -54.68 -14.85 -6.89
C CYS A 264 -54.05 -15.69 -5.75
N ARG A 265 -53.83 -15.08 -4.59
CA ARG A 265 -53.42 -15.71 -3.31
C ARG A 265 -54.47 -16.74 -2.81
N PRO A 266 -54.18 -17.63 -1.84
CA PRO A 266 -54.27 -17.31 -0.38
C PRO A 266 -53.16 -17.99 0.50
N GLY A 267 -52.64 -17.37 1.57
CA GLY A 267 -53.10 -17.48 2.98
C GLY A 267 -52.44 -18.69 3.67
N TYR A 268 -51.68 -18.65 4.78
CA TYR A 268 -51.87 -17.94 6.05
C TYR A 268 -50.58 -17.97 6.91
N ASN A 269 -50.34 -16.84 7.60
CA ASN A 269 -49.66 -16.54 8.89
C ASN A 269 -48.22 -16.90 9.32
N ASP A 270 -47.66 -15.84 9.91
CA ASP A 270 -46.68 -15.69 10.99
C ASP A 270 -45.16 -15.71 10.71
N SER A 271 -44.70 -14.49 10.40
CA SER A 271 -43.64 -13.73 11.08
C SER A 271 -42.18 -14.19 11.07
N VAL A 272 -41.36 -13.19 10.70
CA VAL A 272 -39.94 -12.93 10.98
C VAL A 272 -38.92 -13.57 10.03
N VAL A 273 -38.22 -12.69 9.28
CA VAL A 273 -36.75 -12.54 9.20
C VAL A 273 -36.39 -11.83 7.88
N VAL A 274 -35.77 -10.67 8.04
CA VAL A 274 -34.57 -10.10 7.39
C VAL A 274 -34.29 -10.39 5.89
N VAL A 275 -33.87 -9.31 5.22
CA VAL A 275 -32.69 -9.17 4.31
C VAL A 275 -33.05 -8.58 2.92
N CYS A 276 -32.20 -7.59 2.55
CA CYS A 276 -31.92 -6.98 1.25
C CYS A 276 -32.91 -5.95 0.69
#